data_AF-A0A7V3DHX3-F1
#
_entry.id   AF-A0A7V3DHX3-F1
#
_cell.length_a   1.000
_cell.length_b   1.000
_cell.length_c   1.000
_cell.angle_alpha   90.00
_cell.angle_beta   90.00
_cell.angle_gamma   90.00
#
_symmetry.space_group_name_H-M   'P 1'
#
loop_
_entity.id
_entity.type
_entity.pdbx_description
1 polymer ?
#
loop_
_entity_poly.entity_id
_entity_poly.type
_entity_poly.pdbx_seq_one_letter_code
_entity_poly.pdbx_strand_id
1 'polypeptide(L)'
;MNLRREHIIGIAVFVLLLACAGGGYQFYYKKQLAVYEEYLAQLETLEKTLKHLEDTFSGYQPKVLIEAVKGDIQPLADEVMRRAAFFNVADWMEIDPIPEGKMLRFYYEEQYGKALNALRQYAQSKTPPCPIPEDVSFGAQKPDEFAGKSITKADVERNLRIIRFGSMVTRMLIDAKAVFINKVEIHPGRQGLEKLLNLRTVGLSYVMNLKDLVTFIDALRLKDRYFNIEAISIQNRYMRWPIEPPVEVQMLLTVAAFNPAAAAVSGGLDSVGAVGPAARPGMPARDALAQQNIRGGAAQKEPMSTRVIRWLRNHYLWPF
;
A
#
# COMPACT_ATOMS: atom_id res chain seq x y z
N MET A 1 26.93 -60.29 49.13
CA MET A 1 27.83 -60.31 47.96
C MET A 1 28.46 -58.94 47.85
N ASN A 2 29.71 -58.77 48.30
CA ASN A 2 30.37 -57.47 48.34
C ASN A 2 30.87 -57.10 46.95
N LEU A 3 30.08 -56.31 46.22
CA LEU A 3 30.49 -55.68 44.97
C LEU A 3 31.71 -54.79 45.26
N ARG A 4 32.89 -55.21 44.79
CA ARG A 4 34.09 -54.36 44.80
C ARG A 4 33.80 -53.09 44.01
N ARG A 5 34.24 -51.93 44.51
CA ARG A 5 34.03 -50.60 43.90
C ARG A 5 34.35 -50.56 42.40
N GLU A 6 35.31 -51.39 41.96
CA GLU A 6 35.72 -51.53 40.56
C GLU A 6 34.60 -52.02 39.62
N HIS A 7 33.73 -52.94 40.08
CA HIS A 7 32.62 -53.44 39.24
C HIS A 7 31.49 -52.42 39.11
N ILE A 8 31.25 -51.61 40.15
CA ILE A 8 30.23 -50.54 40.13
C ILE A 8 30.66 -49.44 39.16
N ILE A 9 31.96 -49.09 39.16
CA ILE A 9 32.53 -48.10 38.23
C ILE A 9 32.45 -48.61 36.79
N GLY A 10 32.78 -49.89 36.55
CA GLY A 10 32.69 -50.49 35.21
C GLY A 10 31.27 -50.47 34.63
N ILE A 11 30.26 -50.82 35.45
CA ILE A 11 28.85 -50.79 35.04
C ILE A 11 28.39 -49.34 34.78
N ALA A 12 28.79 -48.38 35.62
CA ALA A 12 28.43 -46.98 35.46
C ALA A 12 28.97 -46.39 34.14
N VAL A 13 30.22 -46.71 33.77
CA VAL A 13 30.82 -46.26 32.49
C VAL A 13 30.11 -46.88 31.29
N PHE A 14 29.72 -48.16 31.38
CA PHE A 14 29.01 -48.85 30.30
C PHE A 14 27.61 -48.27 30.07
N VAL A 15 26.87 -47.97 31.15
CA VAL A 15 25.55 -47.31 31.05
C VAL A 15 25.69 -45.90 30.48
N LEU A 16 26.75 -45.17 30.83
CA LEU A 16 27.00 -43.82 30.32
C LEU A 16 27.32 -43.83 28.82
N LEU A 17 28.11 -44.80 28.35
CA LEU A 17 28.37 -44.99 26.91
C LEU A 17 27.09 -45.35 26.13
N LEU A 18 26.24 -46.22 26.68
CA LEU A 18 24.95 -46.56 26.09
C LEU A 18 24.00 -45.36 26.06
N ALA A 19 23.98 -44.54 27.12
CA ALA A 19 23.20 -43.31 27.16
C ALA A 19 23.70 -42.27 26.15
N CYS A 20 25.01 -42.13 25.97
CA CYS A 20 25.60 -41.25 24.95
C CYS A 20 25.30 -41.73 23.52
N ALA A 21 25.43 -43.04 23.25
CA ALA A 21 25.10 -43.61 21.95
C ALA A 21 23.59 -43.53 21.63
N GLY A 22 22.75 -43.87 22.61
CA GLY A 22 21.29 -43.76 22.50
C GLY A 22 20.82 -42.31 22.36
N GLY A 23 21.42 -41.38 23.11
CA GLY A 23 21.16 -39.95 23.01
C GLY A 23 21.57 -39.38 21.64
N GLY A 24 22.73 -39.77 21.12
CA GLY A 24 23.17 -39.40 19.77
C GLY A 24 22.21 -39.90 18.69
N TYR A 25 21.76 -41.14 18.79
CA TYR A 25 20.78 -41.71 17.85
C TYR A 25 19.41 -41.00 17.94
N GLN A 26 18.89 -40.82 19.15
CA GLN A 26 17.55 -40.29 19.37
C GLN A 26 17.43 -38.78 19.06
N PHE A 27 18.45 -37.98 19.37
CA PHE A 27 18.40 -36.53 19.15
C PHE A 27 18.97 -36.08 17.81
N TYR A 28 19.99 -36.76 17.28
CA TYR A 28 20.66 -36.32 16.04
C TYR A 28 20.10 -37.04 14.81
N TYR A 29 20.13 -38.38 14.79
CA TYR A 29 19.74 -39.15 13.61
C TYR A 29 18.22 -39.09 13.33
N LYS A 30 17.38 -39.12 14.36
CA LYS A 30 15.92 -39.05 14.17
C LYS A 30 15.46 -37.74 13.52
N LYS A 31 16.07 -36.61 13.90
CA LYS A 31 15.77 -35.30 13.29
C LYS A 31 16.26 -35.24 11.85
N GLN A 32 17.47 -35.73 11.58
CA GLN A 32 18.00 -35.77 10.21
C GLN A 32 17.17 -36.66 9.28
N LEU A 33 16.67 -37.80 9.76
CA LEU A 33 15.82 -38.69 8.97
C LEU A 33 14.47 -38.06 8.63
N ALA A 34 13.82 -37.37 9.57
CA ALA A 34 12.56 -36.67 9.31
C ALA A 34 12.72 -35.56 8.26
N VAL A 35 13.82 -34.80 8.34
CA VAL A 35 14.16 -33.78 7.33
C VAL A 35 14.41 -34.43 5.96
N TYR A 36 15.05 -35.59 5.92
CA TYR A 36 15.31 -36.32 4.68
C TYR A 36 14.02 -36.86 4.04
N GLU A 37 13.07 -37.35 4.85
CA GLU A 37 11.74 -37.76 4.39
C GLU A 37 10.94 -36.59 3.83
N GLU A 38 11.00 -35.41 4.46
CA GLU A 38 10.39 -34.19 3.92
C GLU A 38 11.00 -33.79 2.57
N TYR A 39 12.33 -33.89 2.41
CA TYR A 39 12.97 -33.63 1.13
C TYR A 39 12.58 -34.63 0.04
N LEU A 40 12.45 -35.92 0.38
CA LEU A 40 12.00 -36.94 -0.57
C LEU A 40 10.54 -36.72 -0.98
N ALA A 41 9.66 -36.37 -0.04
CA ALA A 41 8.27 -36.03 -0.34
C ALA A 41 8.18 -34.79 -1.24
N GLN A 42 8.99 -33.76 -0.99
CA GLN A 42 9.07 -32.57 -1.83
C GLN A 42 9.56 -32.90 -3.25
N LEU A 43 10.61 -33.71 -3.37
CA LEU A 43 11.11 -34.17 -4.67
C LEU A 43 10.05 -34.94 -5.45
N GLU A 44 9.31 -35.84 -4.80
CA GLU A 44 8.25 -36.60 -5.44
C GLU A 44 7.10 -35.70 -5.90
N THR A 45 6.72 -34.69 -5.09
CA THR A 45 5.71 -33.71 -5.51
C THR A 45 6.19 -32.84 -6.67
N LEU A 46 7.45 -32.41 -6.66
CA LEU A 46 8.06 -31.63 -7.74
C LEU A 46 8.12 -32.44 -9.03
N GLU A 47 8.54 -33.70 -8.97
CA GLU A 47 8.60 -34.58 -10.12
C GLU A 47 7.21 -34.90 -10.68
N LYS A 48 6.20 -35.11 -9.81
CA LYS A 48 4.80 -35.25 -10.24
C LYS A 48 4.28 -33.98 -10.91
N THR A 49 4.57 -32.79 -10.37
CA THR A 49 4.18 -31.53 -11.01
C THR A 49 4.92 -31.32 -12.33
N LEU A 50 6.19 -31.69 -12.42
CA LEU A 50 6.99 -31.54 -13.63
C LEU A 50 6.48 -32.49 -14.72
N LYS A 51 6.25 -33.77 -14.40
CA LYS A 51 5.61 -34.73 -15.32
C LYS A 51 4.21 -34.28 -15.73
N HIS A 52 3.42 -33.73 -14.81
CA HIS A 52 2.09 -33.24 -15.15
C HIS A 52 2.15 -32.01 -16.08
N LEU A 53 3.10 -31.10 -15.87
CA LEU A 53 3.37 -29.97 -16.76
C LEU A 53 3.89 -30.48 -18.12
N GLU A 54 4.80 -31.44 -18.12
CA GLU A 54 5.35 -32.05 -19.34
C GLU A 54 4.27 -32.77 -20.14
N ASP A 55 3.42 -33.57 -19.51
CA ASP A 55 2.28 -34.23 -20.18
C ASP A 55 1.26 -33.22 -20.70
N THR A 56 0.91 -32.20 -19.91
CA THR A 56 -0.11 -31.19 -20.26
C THR A 56 0.36 -30.25 -21.37
N PHE A 57 1.67 -29.95 -21.42
CA PHE A 57 2.27 -29.00 -22.36
C PHE A 57 3.20 -29.65 -23.39
N SER A 58 3.28 -30.99 -23.44
CA SER A 58 4.10 -31.72 -24.41
C SER A 58 3.74 -31.30 -25.84
N GLY A 59 4.76 -30.90 -26.60
CA GLY A 59 4.61 -30.48 -28.00
C GLY A 59 4.42 -28.99 -28.25
N TYR A 60 4.40 -28.13 -27.21
CA TYR A 60 4.29 -26.68 -27.38
C TYR A 60 5.54 -25.95 -26.89
N GLN A 61 6.03 -24.96 -27.67
CA GLN A 61 7.11 -24.09 -27.23
C GLN A 61 6.59 -23.13 -26.15
N PRO A 62 7.19 -23.09 -24.94
CA PRO A 62 6.75 -22.22 -23.84
C PRO A 62 6.62 -20.76 -24.23
N LYS A 63 7.48 -20.28 -25.15
CA LYS A 63 7.46 -18.92 -25.67
C LYS A 63 6.13 -18.53 -26.35
N VAL A 64 5.52 -19.44 -27.12
CA VAL A 64 4.28 -19.18 -27.85
C VAL A 64 3.08 -19.11 -26.89
N LEU A 65 3.09 -19.96 -25.86
CA LEU A 65 2.10 -19.92 -24.77
C LEU A 65 2.21 -18.62 -23.97
N ILE A 66 3.43 -18.20 -23.64
CA ILE A 66 3.68 -16.95 -22.92
C ILE A 66 3.23 -15.75 -23.77
N GLU A 67 3.50 -15.72 -25.08
CA GLU A 67 3.07 -14.63 -25.96
C GLU A 67 1.54 -14.57 -26.11
N ALA A 68 0.87 -15.71 -26.30
CA ALA A 68 -0.59 -15.76 -26.36
C ALA A 68 -1.24 -15.30 -25.05
N VAL A 69 -0.71 -15.75 -23.91
CA VAL A 69 -1.18 -15.36 -22.58
C VAL A 69 -0.86 -13.88 -22.29
N LYS A 70 0.29 -13.36 -22.75
CA LYS A 70 0.62 -11.93 -22.66
C LYS A 70 -0.37 -11.07 -23.44
N GLY A 71 -0.77 -11.50 -24.63
CA GLY A 71 -1.78 -10.81 -25.45
C GLY A 71 -3.13 -10.67 -24.74
N ASP A 72 -3.55 -11.70 -24.00
CA ASP A 72 -4.81 -11.70 -23.24
C ASP A 72 -4.70 -10.96 -21.89
N ILE A 73 -3.50 -10.89 -21.28
CA ILE A 73 -3.27 -10.20 -20.00
C ILE A 73 -3.09 -8.69 -20.18
N GLN A 74 -2.49 -8.24 -21.28
CA GLN A 74 -2.23 -6.82 -21.52
C GLN A 74 -3.49 -5.91 -21.36
N PRO A 75 -4.67 -6.22 -21.95
CA PRO A 75 -5.85 -5.38 -21.75
C PRO A 75 -6.34 -5.36 -20.30
N LEU A 76 -6.12 -6.44 -19.54
CA LEU A 76 -6.46 -6.48 -18.11
C LEU A 76 -5.47 -5.63 -17.30
N ALA A 77 -4.19 -5.70 -17.59
CA ALA A 77 -3.16 -4.86 -16.97
C ALA A 77 -3.41 -3.37 -17.26
N ASP A 78 -3.73 -3.03 -18.51
CA ASP A 78 -4.05 -1.65 -18.92
C ASP A 78 -5.31 -1.13 -18.21
N GLU A 79 -6.33 -1.98 -18.04
CA GLU A 79 -7.55 -1.61 -17.31
C GLU A 79 -7.31 -1.47 -15.80
N VAL A 80 -6.44 -2.31 -15.20
CA VAL A 80 -5.99 -2.14 -13.82
C VAL A 80 -5.25 -0.82 -13.67
N MET A 81 -4.33 -0.48 -14.58
CA MET A 81 -3.60 0.79 -14.53
C MET A 81 -4.52 2.00 -14.73
N ARG A 82 -5.52 1.89 -15.63
CA ARG A 82 -6.55 2.92 -15.81
C ARG A 82 -7.35 3.15 -14.53
N ARG A 83 -7.74 2.08 -13.83
CA ARG A 83 -8.45 2.19 -12.54
C ARG A 83 -7.54 2.65 -11.42
N ALA A 84 -6.27 2.23 -11.42
CA ALA A 84 -5.25 2.64 -10.46
C ALA A 84 -5.01 4.14 -10.51
N ALA A 85 -5.14 4.77 -11.68
CA ALA A 85 -5.02 6.23 -11.82
C ALA A 85 -6.01 7.01 -10.93
N PHE A 86 -7.17 6.44 -10.58
CA PHE A 86 -8.12 7.03 -9.63
C PHE A 86 -7.61 7.03 -8.18
N PHE A 87 -6.74 6.09 -7.83
CA PHE A 87 -6.10 6.01 -6.52
C PHE A 87 -4.80 6.82 -6.53
N ASN A 88 -4.92 8.14 -6.57
CA ASN A 88 -3.79 9.05 -6.51
C ASN A 88 -3.90 9.99 -5.30
N VAL A 89 -2.76 10.29 -4.68
CA VAL A 89 -2.63 11.36 -3.68
C VAL A 89 -2.13 12.67 -4.32
N ALA A 90 -1.98 12.68 -5.66
CA ALA A 90 -1.44 13.78 -6.46
C ALA A 90 -0.16 14.36 -5.83
N ASP A 91 0.06 15.67 -6.02
CA ASP A 91 1.26 16.38 -5.57
C ASP A 91 1.20 16.75 -4.07
N TRP A 92 0.28 16.15 -3.30
CA TRP A 92 0.10 16.44 -1.87
C TRP A 92 1.25 15.91 -1.02
N MET A 93 1.98 14.90 -1.52
CA MET A 93 3.14 14.30 -0.85
C MET A 93 4.45 14.48 -1.64
N GLU A 94 4.43 15.19 -2.77
CA GLU A 94 5.66 15.48 -3.51
C GLU A 94 6.52 16.46 -2.71
N ILE A 95 7.82 16.23 -2.57
CA ILE A 95 8.71 17.16 -1.86
C ILE A 95 9.85 17.53 -2.78
N ASP A 96 10.33 18.76 -2.66
CA ASP A 96 11.52 19.18 -3.37
C ASP A 96 12.69 18.29 -2.91
N PRO A 97 13.53 17.80 -3.84
CA PRO A 97 14.63 16.93 -3.47
C PRO A 97 15.57 17.67 -2.52
N ILE A 98 16.00 16.97 -1.46
CA ILE A 98 16.91 17.54 -0.48
C ILE A 98 18.24 17.85 -1.17
N PRO A 99 18.71 19.11 -1.16
CA PRO A 99 19.95 19.50 -1.83
C PRO A 99 21.15 18.81 -1.19
N GLU A 100 22.06 18.33 -2.03
CA GLU A 100 23.31 17.70 -1.58
C GLU A 100 24.23 18.73 -0.90
N GLY A 101 24.81 18.39 0.24
CA GLY A 101 25.75 19.25 0.98
C GLY A 101 25.12 20.18 2.04
N LYS A 102 23.79 20.31 2.13
CA LYS A 102 23.16 21.01 3.26
C LYS A 102 23.07 20.11 4.49
N MET A 103 23.27 20.71 5.66
CA MET A 103 22.98 20.05 6.94
C MET A 103 21.47 19.76 7.04
N LEU A 104 21.11 18.48 7.16
CA LEU A 104 19.72 17.99 7.12
C LEU A 104 18.80 18.68 8.14
N ARG A 105 19.32 18.96 9.34
CA ARG A 105 18.57 19.64 10.41
C ARG A 105 18.15 21.06 10.01
N PHE A 106 19.10 21.86 9.55
CA PHE A 106 18.83 23.24 9.15
C PHE A 106 17.91 23.30 7.93
N TYR A 107 18.10 22.38 6.96
CA TYR A 107 17.20 22.29 5.82
C TYR A 107 15.77 21.94 6.26
N TYR A 108 15.61 20.97 7.17
CA TYR A 108 14.30 20.60 7.70
C TYR A 108 13.62 21.78 8.41
N GLU A 109 14.34 22.48 9.27
CA GLU A 109 13.83 23.64 10.02
C GLU A 109 13.37 24.78 9.08
N GLU A 110 14.18 25.09 8.05
CA GLU A 110 13.85 26.09 7.05
C GLU A 110 12.56 25.72 6.28
N GLN A 111 12.48 24.48 5.77
CA GLN A 111 11.30 24.02 5.02
C GLN A 111 10.06 23.87 5.90
N TYR A 112 10.22 23.41 7.15
CA TYR A 112 9.15 23.32 8.14
C TYR A 112 8.52 24.69 8.40
N GLY A 113 9.36 25.69 8.72
CA GLY A 113 8.91 27.05 8.98
C GLY A 113 8.26 27.68 7.74
N LYS A 114 8.88 27.52 6.57
CA LYS A 114 8.36 28.02 5.29
C LYS A 114 6.97 27.46 4.98
N ALA A 115 6.78 26.15 5.11
CA ALA A 115 5.52 25.48 4.80
C ALA A 115 4.37 25.95 5.72
N LEU A 116 4.62 26.00 7.03
CA LEU A 116 3.60 26.44 8.00
C LEU A 116 3.30 27.93 7.89
N ASN A 117 4.31 28.77 7.67
CA ASN A 117 4.08 30.20 7.46
C ASN A 117 3.29 30.46 6.17
N ALA A 118 3.58 29.74 5.10
CA ALA A 118 2.79 29.81 3.87
C ALA A 118 1.34 29.36 4.07
N LEU A 119 1.10 28.34 4.91
CA LEU A 119 -0.24 27.91 5.29
C LEU A 119 -0.99 28.99 6.09
N ARG A 120 -0.34 29.58 7.10
CA ARG A 120 -0.91 30.67 7.91
C ARG A 120 -1.23 31.89 7.05
N GLN A 121 -0.32 32.30 6.18
CA GLN A 121 -0.55 33.40 5.24
C GLN A 121 -1.73 33.11 4.31
N TYR A 122 -1.86 31.87 3.82
CA TYR A 122 -3.00 31.46 3.00
C TYR A 122 -4.33 31.51 3.78
N ALA A 123 -4.32 31.08 5.04
CA ALA A 123 -5.51 31.10 5.88
C ALA A 123 -5.96 32.54 6.22
N GLN A 124 -5.01 33.46 6.39
CA GLN A 124 -5.26 34.88 6.68
C GLN A 124 -5.64 35.69 5.43
N SER A 125 -5.21 35.29 4.24
CA SER A 125 -5.53 36.01 3.00
C SER A 125 -6.96 35.76 2.49
N LYS A 126 -7.64 34.74 3.01
CA LYS A 126 -9.04 34.45 2.67
C LYS A 126 -9.98 35.39 3.40
N THR A 127 -11.12 35.67 2.78
CA THR A 127 -12.19 36.50 3.36
C THR A 127 -13.46 35.66 3.49
N PRO A 128 -13.95 35.40 4.72
CA PRO A 128 -13.34 35.73 6.01
C PRO A 128 -12.04 34.93 6.28
N PRO A 129 -11.11 35.46 7.11
CA PRO A 129 -9.94 34.71 7.54
C PRO A 129 -10.35 33.46 8.31
N CYS A 130 -9.68 32.33 8.04
CA CYS A 130 -9.91 31.09 8.77
C CYS A 130 -8.79 30.90 9.80
N PRO A 131 -9.05 31.05 11.11
CA PRO A 131 -8.05 30.75 12.12
C PRO A 131 -7.73 29.25 12.10
N ILE A 132 -6.43 28.96 12.17
CA ILE A 132 -5.87 27.62 12.30
C ILE A 132 -5.11 27.53 13.64
N PRO A 133 -4.94 26.34 14.23
CA PRO A 133 -4.26 26.21 15.51
C PRO A 133 -2.80 26.69 15.42
N GLU A 134 -2.27 27.24 16.50
CA GLU A 134 -0.88 27.75 16.50
C GLU A 134 0.14 26.61 16.43
N ASP A 135 -0.16 25.50 17.10
CA ASP A 135 0.67 24.30 17.27
C ASP A 135 0.46 23.22 16.19
N VAL A 136 0.19 23.64 14.95
CA VAL A 136 -0.03 22.69 13.85
C VAL A 136 1.28 22.02 13.42
N SER A 137 1.44 20.75 13.78
CA SER A 137 2.51 19.87 13.28
C SER A 137 1.99 18.67 12.47
N PHE A 138 0.67 18.42 12.49
CA PHE A 138 0.02 17.28 11.84
C PHE A 138 0.57 15.89 12.23
N GLY A 139 1.29 15.80 13.36
CA GLY A 139 1.99 14.59 13.80
C GLY A 139 3.42 14.44 13.28
N ALA A 140 3.95 15.44 12.57
CA ALA A 140 5.38 15.52 12.27
C ALA A 140 6.18 15.98 13.49
N GLN A 141 7.44 15.54 13.59
CA GLN A 141 8.34 15.91 14.67
C GLN A 141 8.76 17.38 14.55
N LYS A 142 8.64 18.16 15.63
CA LYS A 142 9.07 19.56 15.62
C LYS A 142 10.60 19.66 15.46
N PRO A 143 11.15 20.73 14.84
CA PRO A 143 12.61 20.91 14.70
C PRO A 143 13.37 20.80 16.03
N ASP A 144 12.77 21.23 17.13
CA ASP A 144 13.33 21.17 18.49
C ASP A 144 13.53 19.73 19.00
N GLU A 145 12.68 18.78 18.57
CA GLU A 145 12.75 17.37 18.99
C GLU A 145 13.94 16.62 18.41
N PHE A 146 14.57 17.20 17.39
CA PHE A 146 15.81 16.71 16.79
C PHE A 146 17.07 17.25 17.47
N ALA A 147 16.94 18.12 18.47
CA ALA A 147 18.09 18.59 19.25
C ALA A 147 18.78 17.39 19.94
N GLY A 148 20.04 17.14 19.56
CA GLY A 148 20.86 16.06 20.14
C GLY A 148 20.65 14.67 19.52
N LYS A 149 19.85 14.53 18.45
CA LYS A 149 19.69 13.25 17.72
C LYS A 149 20.31 13.33 16.33
N SER A 150 20.85 12.21 15.84
CA SER A 150 21.25 12.09 14.44
C SER A 150 20.00 11.99 13.56
N ILE A 151 19.89 12.89 12.59
CA ILE A 151 18.78 12.93 11.62
C ILE A 151 19.18 12.15 10.38
N THR A 152 18.35 11.19 9.95
CA THR A 152 18.54 10.54 8.65
C THR A 152 17.80 11.29 7.54
N LYS A 153 18.26 11.13 6.29
CA LYS A 153 17.57 11.70 5.12
C LYS A 153 16.12 11.22 5.02
N ALA A 154 15.88 9.93 5.31
CA ALA A 154 14.56 9.33 5.29
C ALA A 154 13.61 9.97 6.32
N ASP A 155 14.11 10.32 7.50
CA ASP A 155 13.31 10.99 8.53
C ASP A 155 12.89 12.39 8.11
N VAL A 156 13.79 13.16 7.49
CA VAL A 156 13.48 14.49 6.95
C VAL A 156 12.41 14.39 5.87
N GLU A 157 12.60 13.50 4.90
CA GLU A 157 11.64 13.31 3.81
C GLU A 157 10.27 12.90 4.35
N ARG A 158 10.22 11.95 5.28
CA ARG A 158 8.97 11.49 5.91
C ARG A 158 8.23 12.64 6.58
N ASN A 159 8.91 13.43 7.39
CA ASN A 159 8.28 14.53 8.13
C ASN A 159 7.82 15.66 7.19
N LEU A 160 8.63 16.03 6.20
CA LEU A 160 8.23 17.05 5.21
C LEU A 160 7.01 16.60 4.39
N ARG A 161 6.92 15.32 4.01
CA ARG A 161 5.73 14.77 3.34
C ARG A 161 4.48 14.86 4.22
N ILE A 162 4.60 14.58 5.52
CA ILE A 162 3.48 14.69 6.48
C ILE A 162 2.99 16.15 6.56
N ILE A 163 3.92 17.11 6.67
CA ILE A 163 3.58 18.54 6.77
C ILE A 163 2.92 19.05 5.50
N ARG A 164 3.46 18.70 4.33
CA ARG A 164 2.86 19.11 3.05
C ARG A 164 1.47 18.52 2.87
N PHE A 165 1.30 17.25 3.18
CA PHE A 165 -0.01 16.59 3.11
C PHE A 165 -1.03 17.24 4.05
N GLY A 166 -0.67 17.47 5.33
CA GLY A 166 -1.52 18.15 6.30
C GLY A 166 -1.86 19.59 5.88
N SER A 167 -0.90 20.31 5.31
CA SER A 167 -1.10 21.66 4.77
C SER A 167 -2.09 21.67 3.62
N MET A 168 -2.02 20.70 2.70
CA MET A 168 -2.98 20.57 1.59
C MET A 168 -4.39 20.23 2.07
N VAL A 169 -4.52 19.33 3.05
CA VAL A 169 -5.83 19.00 3.65
C VAL A 169 -6.42 20.22 4.36
N THR A 170 -5.60 20.99 5.06
CA THR A 170 -6.02 22.24 5.71
C THR A 170 -6.46 23.28 4.67
N ARG A 171 -5.70 23.44 3.58
CA ARG A 171 -6.09 24.31 2.46
C ARG A 171 -7.42 23.90 1.82
N MET A 172 -7.64 22.60 1.66
CA MET A 172 -8.90 22.07 1.15
C MET A 172 -10.09 22.45 2.05
N LEU A 173 -9.93 22.40 3.38
CA LEU A 173 -10.96 22.86 4.32
C LEU A 173 -11.19 24.38 4.26
N ILE A 174 -10.11 25.16 4.13
CA ILE A 174 -10.19 26.62 3.96
C ILE A 174 -10.94 26.97 2.67
N ASP A 175 -10.64 26.28 1.57
CA ASP A 175 -11.31 26.48 0.28
C ASP A 175 -12.79 26.03 0.32
N ALA A 176 -13.10 25.06 1.18
CA ALA A 176 -14.46 24.65 1.51
C ALA A 176 -15.19 25.60 2.47
N LYS A 177 -14.61 26.78 2.75
CA LYS A 177 -15.17 27.82 3.64
C LYS A 177 -15.38 27.36 5.08
N ALA A 178 -14.42 26.60 5.62
CA ALA A 178 -14.36 26.41 7.06
C ALA A 178 -14.26 27.79 7.77
N VAL A 179 -15.08 27.99 8.80
CA VAL A 179 -15.08 29.21 9.62
C VAL A 179 -13.87 29.20 10.54
N PHE A 180 -13.56 28.04 11.13
CA PHE A 180 -12.31 27.81 11.88
C PHE A 180 -11.95 26.33 11.90
N ILE A 181 -10.65 26.04 12.03
CA ILE A 181 -10.12 24.69 12.09
C ILE A 181 -9.57 24.45 13.49
N ASN A 182 -10.10 23.45 14.20
CA ASN A 182 -9.70 23.13 15.57
C ASN A 182 -8.51 22.19 15.61
N LYS A 183 -8.54 21.13 14.80
CA LYS A 183 -7.52 20.08 14.81
C LYS A 183 -7.48 19.36 13.47
N VAL A 184 -6.27 19.09 13.00
CA VAL A 184 -6.02 18.19 11.87
C VAL A 184 -4.94 17.20 12.30
N GLU A 185 -5.30 15.92 12.32
CA GLU A 185 -4.44 14.83 12.79
C GLU A 185 -4.33 13.76 11.70
N ILE A 186 -3.11 13.44 11.30
CA ILE A 186 -2.86 12.41 10.29
C ILE A 186 -2.62 11.09 11.00
N HIS A 187 -3.48 10.10 10.74
CA HIS A 187 -3.28 8.75 11.25
C HIS A 187 -2.13 8.03 10.50
N PRO A 188 -1.48 7.04 11.14
CA PRO A 188 -0.52 6.18 10.47
C PRO A 188 -1.10 5.56 9.19
N GLY A 189 -0.28 5.48 8.15
CA GLY A 189 -0.68 4.87 6.87
C GLY A 189 -1.00 3.39 7.06
N ARG A 190 -2.08 2.93 6.42
CA ARG A 190 -2.51 1.53 6.39
C ARG A 190 -2.35 1.00 4.97
N GLN A 191 -1.99 -0.27 4.83
CA GLN A 191 -2.02 -0.93 3.52
C GLN A 191 -3.42 -1.51 3.31
N GLY A 192 -4.04 -1.16 2.19
CA GLY A 192 -5.28 -1.75 1.71
C GLY A 192 -5.00 -2.76 0.60
N LEU A 193 -6.01 -3.56 0.26
CA LEU A 193 -6.06 -4.55 -0.84
C LEU A 193 -4.66 -5.12 -1.20
N GLU A 194 -4.24 -6.17 -0.50
CA GLU A 194 -3.00 -6.91 -0.80
C GLU A 194 -1.74 -6.05 -0.99
N LYS A 195 -1.66 -4.91 -0.28
CA LYS A 195 -0.53 -3.95 -0.34
C LYS A 195 -0.44 -3.14 -1.63
N LEU A 196 -1.42 -3.24 -2.52
CA LEU A 196 -1.53 -2.44 -3.74
C LEU A 196 -1.94 -1.00 -3.44
N LEU A 197 -2.66 -0.77 -2.35
CA LEU A 197 -3.13 0.55 -1.95
C LEU A 197 -2.49 1.00 -0.64
N ASN A 198 -2.01 2.23 -0.63
CA ASN A 198 -1.60 2.94 0.57
C ASN A 198 -2.74 3.88 1.00
N LEU A 199 -3.42 3.54 2.08
CA LEU A 199 -4.51 4.30 2.67
C LEU A 199 -3.96 5.25 3.74
N ARG A 200 -4.40 6.49 3.71
CA ARG A 200 -4.07 7.52 4.70
C ARG A 200 -5.36 8.14 5.21
N THR A 201 -5.64 7.94 6.50
CA THR A 201 -6.79 8.55 7.17
C THR A 201 -6.36 9.82 7.88
N VAL A 202 -7.20 10.86 7.80
CA VAL A 202 -7.01 12.14 8.48
C VAL A 202 -8.22 12.40 9.35
N GLY A 203 -7.96 12.65 10.63
CA GLY A 203 -8.94 13.18 11.57
C GLY A 203 -9.03 14.68 11.45
N LEU A 204 -10.22 15.18 11.17
CA LEU A 204 -10.54 16.59 10.98
C LEU A 204 -11.52 17.01 12.07
N SER A 205 -11.22 18.12 12.74
CA SER A 205 -12.14 18.82 13.64
C SER A 205 -12.16 20.29 13.24
N TYR A 206 -13.32 20.78 12.82
CA TYR A 206 -13.47 22.10 12.25
C TYR A 206 -14.92 22.55 12.35
N VAL A 207 -15.16 23.83 12.09
CA VAL A 207 -16.48 24.43 12.14
C VAL A 207 -16.79 25.09 10.81
N MET A 208 -17.98 24.83 10.29
CA MET A 208 -18.42 25.36 9.01
C MET A 208 -19.94 25.49 8.96
N ASN A 209 -20.46 26.25 7.99
CA ASN A 209 -21.90 26.30 7.76
C ASN A 209 -22.39 24.98 7.17
N LEU A 210 -23.63 24.59 7.48
CA LEU A 210 -24.19 23.32 7.01
C LEU A 210 -24.28 23.27 5.48
N LYS A 211 -24.64 24.39 4.84
CA LYS A 211 -24.66 24.50 3.37
C LYS A 211 -23.29 24.24 2.74
N ASP A 212 -22.24 24.81 3.32
CA ASP A 212 -20.87 24.66 2.83
C ASP A 212 -20.37 23.23 3.10
N LEU A 213 -20.78 22.58 4.19
CA LEU A 213 -20.49 21.17 4.46
C LEU A 213 -21.05 20.23 3.40
N VAL A 214 -22.33 20.40 3.05
CA VAL A 214 -22.96 19.58 2.01
C VAL A 214 -22.25 19.78 0.67
N THR A 215 -21.97 21.04 0.32
CA THR A 215 -21.23 21.38 -0.90
C THR A 215 -19.83 20.75 -0.91
N PHE A 216 -19.14 20.72 0.24
CA PHE A 216 -17.84 20.09 0.39
C PHE A 216 -17.90 18.58 0.19
N ILE A 217 -18.86 17.89 0.81
CA ILE A 217 -19.04 16.44 0.66
C ILE A 217 -19.36 16.08 -0.79
N ASP A 218 -20.24 16.83 -1.44
CA ASP A 218 -20.54 16.64 -2.86
C ASP A 218 -19.31 16.91 -3.74
N ALA A 219 -18.53 17.94 -3.43
CA ALA A 219 -17.29 18.24 -4.13
C ALA A 219 -16.28 17.09 -3.99
N LEU A 220 -16.14 16.47 -2.81
CA LEU A 220 -15.26 15.32 -2.59
C LEU A 220 -15.65 14.13 -3.47
N ARG A 221 -16.95 13.86 -3.61
CA ARG A 221 -17.47 12.78 -4.47
C ARG A 221 -17.15 12.98 -5.94
N LEU A 222 -17.09 14.24 -6.39
CA LEU A 222 -16.86 14.60 -7.79
C LEU A 222 -15.38 14.74 -8.16
N LYS A 223 -14.45 14.61 -7.22
CA LYS A 223 -13.02 14.66 -7.53
C LYS A 223 -12.58 13.42 -8.29
N ASP A 224 -11.61 13.60 -9.20
CA ASP A 224 -10.93 12.51 -9.93
C ASP A 224 -9.94 11.71 -9.06
N ARG A 225 -10.27 11.52 -7.77
CA ARG A 225 -9.47 10.73 -6.85
C ARG A 225 -10.31 10.10 -5.76
N TYR A 226 -9.81 9.02 -5.19
CA TYR A 226 -10.47 8.33 -4.10
C TYR A 226 -10.47 9.15 -2.80
N PHE A 227 -11.68 9.51 -2.37
CA PHE A 227 -11.97 10.00 -1.03
C PHE A 227 -13.03 9.11 -0.39
N ASN A 228 -12.83 8.73 0.86
CA ASN A 228 -13.83 8.04 1.66
C ASN A 228 -13.99 8.71 3.01
N ILE A 229 -15.24 9.00 3.39
CA ILE A 229 -15.57 9.50 4.73
C ILE A 229 -15.90 8.28 5.58
N GLU A 230 -14.98 7.89 6.47
CA GLU A 230 -15.15 6.71 7.33
C GLU A 230 -16.13 6.96 8.47
N ALA A 231 -16.10 8.18 9.02
CA ALA A 231 -17.00 8.60 10.08
C ALA A 231 -17.21 10.11 10.01
N ILE A 232 -18.42 10.56 10.35
CA ILE A 232 -18.75 11.97 10.49
C ILE A 232 -19.64 12.17 11.72
N SER A 233 -19.31 13.16 12.52
CA SER A 233 -20.09 13.61 13.68
C SER A 233 -20.32 15.10 13.52
N ILE A 234 -21.58 15.51 13.62
CA ILE A 234 -22.01 16.91 13.44
C ILE A 234 -22.71 17.33 14.73
N GLN A 235 -22.21 18.38 15.36
CA GLN A 235 -22.73 18.94 16.60
C GLN A 235 -23.10 20.41 16.40
N ASN A 236 -24.32 20.78 16.79
CA ASN A 236 -24.72 22.19 16.80
C ASN A 236 -24.48 22.79 18.19
N ARG A 237 -23.28 23.36 18.42
CA ARG A 237 -22.96 24.08 19.66
C ARG A 237 -23.36 25.55 19.63
N TYR A 238 -23.67 26.07 18.45
CA TYR A 238 -23.86 27.51 18.21
C TYR A 238 -25.33 27.88 18.00
N MET A 239 -26.25 27.24 18.73
CA MET A 239 -27.70 27.48 18.59
C MET A 239 -28.15 28.93 18.83
N ARG A 240 -27.33 29.75 19.51
CA ARG A 240 -27.61 31.16 19.81
C ARG A 240 -27.04 32.13 18.77
N TRP A 241 -26.44 31.64 17.68
CA TRP A 241 -25.87 32.50 16.65
C TRP A 241 -26.99 33.27 15.93
N PRO A 242 -26.85 34.59 15.70
CA PRO A 242 -27.93 35.42 15.14
C PRO A 242 -28.17 35.21 13.63
N ILE A 243 -27.28 34.49 12.95
CA ILE A 243 -27.31 34.14 11.51
C ILE A 243 -27.29 32.60 11.42
N GLU A 244 -27.30 32.01 10.21
CA GLU A 244 -27.10 30.56 9.98
C GLU A 244 -26.03 30.01 10.94
N PRO A 245 -26.41 29.18 11.92
CA PRO A 245 -25.51 28.76 12.98
C PRO A 245 -24.51 27.77 12.40
N PRO A 246 -23.19 28.03 12.55
CA PRO A 246 -22.20 27.09 12.07
C PRO A 246 -22.24 25.82 12.93
N VAL A 247 -21.87 24.69 12.34
CA VAL A 247 -21.84 23.39 13.01
C VAL A 247 -20.41 22.92 13.25
N GLU A 248 -20.18 22.28 14.39
CA GLU A 248 -18.93 21.60 14.68
C GLU A 248 -18.93 20.23 14.02
N VAL A 249 -17.95 20.00 13.15
CA VAL A 249 -17.80 18.80 12.36
C VAL A 249 -16.54 18.09 12.79
N GLN A 250 -16.69 16.82 13.14
CA GLN A 250 -15.58 15.89 13.32
C GLN A 250 -15.70 14.82 12.26
N MET A 251 -14.65 14.63 11.45
CA MET A 251 -14.67 13.77 10.27
C MET A 251 -13.39 12.94 10.18
N LEU A 252 -13.53 11.67 9.84
CA LEU A 252 -12.43 10.81 9.39
C LEU A 252 -12.45 10.72 7.88
N LEU A 253 -11.46 11.30 7.23
CA LEU A 253 -11.32 11.31 5.77
C LEU A 253 -10.15 10.44 5.35
N THR A 254 -10.40 9.43 4.51
CA THR A 254 -9.38 8.54 3.96
C THR A 254 -9.13 8.84 2.50
N VAL A 255 -7.84 8.97 2.16
CA VAL A 255 -7.33 9.09 0.79
C VAL A 255 -6.50 7.85 0.47
N ALA A 256 -6.54 7.38 -0.77
CA ALA A 256 -5.84 6.20 -1.22
C ALA A 256 -4.84 6.52 -2.33
N ALA A 257 -3.63 5.98 -2.23
CA ALA A 257 -2.59 6.03 -3.26
C ALA A 257 -2.28 4.62 -3.77
N PHE A 258 -2.21 4.45 -5.07
CA PHE A 258 -1.72 3.24 -5.69
C PHE A 258 -0.22 3.08 -5.48
N ASN A 259 0.22 1.86 -5.16
CA ASN A 259 1.61 1.49 -5.01
C ASN A 259 2.07 0.66 -6.22
N PRO A 260 2.68 1.30 -7.25
CA PRO A 260 3.08 0.59 -8.46
C PRO A 260 4.16 -0.47 -8.19
N ALA A 261 5.01 -0.27 -7.17
CA ALA A 261 6.05 -1.24 -6.80
C ALA A 261 5.44 -2.55 -6.24
N ALA A 262 4.33 -2.47 -5.51
CA ALA A 262 3.63 -3.66 -5.03
C ALA A 262 2.96 -4.42 -6.19
N ALA A 263 2.39 -3.69 -7.16
CA ALA A 263 1.75 -4.27 -8.34
C ALA A 263 2.74 -5.02 -9.26
N ALA A 264 3.97 -4.52 -9.38
CA ALA A 264 5.03 -5.20 -10.14
C ALA A 264 5.37 -6.57 -9.54
N VAL A 265 5.46 -6.65 -8.20
CA VAL A 265 5.83 -7.86 -7.45
C VAL A 265 4.69 -8.89 -7.42
N SER A 266 3.43 -8.46 -7.28
CA SER A 266 2.28 -9.36 -7.26
C SER A 266 1.85 -9.86 -8.64
N GLY A 267 2.23 -9.14 -9.71
CA GLY A 267 1.79 -9.43 -11.08
C GLY A 267 2.77 -10.21 -11.97
N GLY A 268 3.97 -10.57 -11.49
CA GLY A 268 4.99 -11.13 -12.38
C GLY A 268 5.31 -10.21 -13.58
N LEU A 269 5.21 -8.90 -13.35
CA LEU A 269 5.29 -7.84 -14.36
C LEU A 269 6.73 -7.33 -14.57
N ASP A 270 7.74 -8.07 -14.13
CA ASP A 270 9.18 -7.73 -14.27
C ASP A 270 9.68 -7.69 -15.74
N SER A 271 8.79 -7.73 -16.74
CA SER A 271 9.16 -7.55 -18.15
C SER A 271 8.22 -6.68 -18.98
N VAL A 272 7.29 -5.94 -18.38
CA VAL A 272 6.57 -4.89 -19.11
C VAL A 272 7.33 -3.59 -18.90
N GLY A 273 8.03 -3.19 -19.96
CA GLY A 273 8.97 -2.07 -19.97
C GLY A 273 8.45 -0.83 -19.25
N ALA A 274 9.35 -0.22 -18.47
CA ALA A 274 9.17 1.09 -17.90
C ALA A 274 8.77 2.10 -18.98
N VAL A 275 7.48 2.41 -19.08
CA VAL A 275 7.04 3.68 -19.64
C VAL A 275 6.85 4.60 -18.45
N GLY A 276 7.90 5.40 -18.22
CA GLY A 276 7.85 6.47 -17.23
C GLY A 276 6.74 7.48 -17.52
N PRO A 277 6.43 8.35 -16.55
CA PRO A 277 5.30 9.26 -16.65
C PRO A 277 5.63 10.40 -17.62
N ALA A 278 5.14 10.31 -18.85
CA ALA A 278 5.13 11.44 -19.77
C ALA A 278 3.94 11.33 -20.73
N ALA A 279 2.91 12.14 -20.50
CA ALA A 279 2.27 13.02 -21.49
C ALA A 279 0.77 13.23 -21.23
N ARG A 280 0.49 14.50 -20.90
CA ARG A 280 -0.69 15.37 -21.00
C ARG A 280 -2.00 14.92 -21.69
N PRO A 281 -3.12 15.60 -21.35
CA PRO A 281 -4.49 15.23 -21.71
C PRO A 281 -4.89 15.72 -23.10
N GLY A 282 -5.60 14.86 -23.85
CA GLY A 282 -6.43 15.25 -24.99
C GLY A 282 -6.26 14.39 -26.23
N MET A 283 -6.93 13.23 -26.29
CA MET A 283 -7.58 12.68 -27.51
C MET A 283 -8.37 11.40 -27.19
N PRO A 284 -9.55 11.17 -27.81
CA PRO A 284 -10.39 10.00 -27.53
C PRO A 284 -9.98 8.79 -28.38
N ALA A 285 -9.59 7.69 -27.72
CA ALA A 285 -9.47 6.38 -28.34
C ALA A 285 -10.81 5.62 -28.19
N ARG A 286 -11.81 6.02 -28.98
CA ARG A 286 -12.97 5.20 -29.31
C ARG A 286 -12.95 5.05 -30.82
N ASP A 287 -12.76 3.82 -31.30
CA ASP A 287 -13.33 3.28 -32.57
C ASP A 287 -12.58 2.07 -33.16
N ALA A 288 -11.49 1.58 -32.55
CA ALA A 288 -10.72 0.48 -33.17
C ALA A 288 -11.19 -0.96 -32.86
N LEU A 289 -12.23 -1.19 -32.03
CA LEU A 289 -12.54 -2.54 -31.52
C LEU A 289 -13.93 -3.10 -31.89
N ALA A 290 -14.72 -2.41 -32.71
CA ALA A 290 -16.12 -2.77 -32.95
C ALA A 290 -16.39 -3.69 -34.16
N GLN A 291 -15.39 -4.25 -34.85
CA GLN A 291 -15.61 -4.84 -36.18
C GLN A 291 -15.18 -6.30 -36.41
N GLN A 292 -15.00 -7.13 -35.38
CA GLN A 292 -14.57 -8.53 -35.60
C GLN A 292 -15.50 -9.66 -35.12
N ASN A 293 -16.74 -9.36 -34.70
CA ASN A 293 -17.66 -10.41 -34.26
C ASN A 293 -18.89 -10.56 -35.16
N ILE A 294 -18.72 -11.02 -36.40
CA ILE A 294 -19.78 -11.79 -37.11
C ILE A 294 -19.13 -12.79 -38.07
N ARG A 295 -19.08 -14.08 -37.71
CA ARG A 295 -19.41 -15.24 -38.58
C ARG A 295 -19.14 -16.59 -37.91
N GLY A 296 -20.16 -17.45 -37.94
CA GLY A 296 -20.00 -18.87 -38.24
C GLY A 296 -19.97 -19.83 -37.06
N GLY A 297 -21.10 -20.51 -36.83
CA GLY A 297 -21.17 -21.70 -36.00
C GLY A 297 -20.55 -22.93 -36.65
N ALA A 298 -19.76 -23.65 -35.85
CA ALA A 298 -19.55 -25.09 -35.87
C ALA A 298 -19.06 -25.44 -34.46
N ALA A 299 -19.26 -26.66 -33.97
CA ALA A 299 -18.79 -27.09 -32.66
C ALA A 299 -17.24 -27.02 -32.60
N GLN A 300 -16.73 -25.84 -32.27
CA GLN A 300 -15.32 -25.53 -32.22
C GLN A 300 -14.84 -26.00 -30.86
N LYS A 301 -14.03 -27.08 -30.84
CA LYS A 301 -13.25 -27.45 -29.66
C LYS A 301 -12.68 -26.17 -29.06
N GLU A 302 -12.99 -25.92 -27.79
CA GLU A 302 -12.59 -24.69 -27.10
C GLU A 302 -11.14 -24.33 -27.43
N PRO A 303 -10.85 -23.07 -27.77
CA PRO A 303 -9.49 -22.63 -28.00
C PRO A 303 -8.62 -23.02 -26.80
N MET A 304 -7.42 -23.55 -27.06
CA MET A 304 -6.50 -23.99 -25.99
C MET A 304 -6.12 -22.85 -25.03
N SER A 305 -6.13 -21.59 -25.50
CA SER A 305 -6.00 -20.41 -24.62
C SER A 305 -7.09 -20.38 -23.55
N THR A 306 -8.33 -20.76 -23.89
CA THR A 306 -9.45 -20.83 -22.95
C THR A 306 -9.25 -21.95 -21.92
N ARG A 307 -8.60 -23.07 -22.28
CA ARG A 307 -8.26 -24.15 -21.34
C ARG A 307 -7.12 -23.76 -20.41
N VAL A 308 -6.08 -23.10 -20.91
CA VAL A 308 -4.96 -22.60 -20.12
C VAL A 308 -5.40 -21.48 -19.18
N ILE A 309 -6.23 -20.55 -19.66
CA ILE A 309 -6.85 -19.51 -18.83
C ILE A 309 -7.76 -20.13 -17.77
N ARG A 310 -8.57 -21.14 -18.12
CA ARG A 310 -9.40 -21.86 -17.13
C ARG A 310 -8.55 -22.59 -16.10
N TRP A 311 -7.44 -23.20 -16.50
CA TRP A 311 -6.52 -23.88 -15.59
C TRP A 311 -5.81 -22.89 -14.66
N LEU A 312 -5.25 -21.78 -15.20
CA LEU A 312 -4.67 -20.68 -14.42
C LEU A 312 -5.69 -20.04 -13.47
N ARG A 313 -6.93 -19.83 -13.94
CA ARG A 313 -8.05 -19.33 -13.12
C ARG A 313 -8.36 -20.25 -11.95
N ASN A 314 -8.37 -21.56 -12.18
CA ASN A 314 -8.76 -22.54 -11.17
C ASN A 314 -7.61 -22.92 -10.21
N HIS A 315 -6.34 -22.69 -10.57
CA HIS A 315 -5.18 -23.12 -9.76
C HIS A 315 -4.30 -21.98 -9.22
N TYR A 316 -4.28 -20.80 -9.83
CA TYR A 316 -3.36 -19.72 -9.46
C TYR A 316 -4.01 -18.34 -9.26
N LEU A 317 -5.13 -18.03 -9.92
CA LEU A 317 -5.76 -16.71 -9.87
C LEU A 317 -6.94 -16.60 -8.88
N TRP A 318 -7.19 -17.63 -8.04
CA TRP A 318 -8.13 -17.54 -6.91
C TRP A 318 -7.76 -18.52 -5.78
N PRO A 319 -7.84 -18.08 -4.50
CA PRO A 319 -9.12 -17.77 -3.85
C PRO A 319 -9.23 -16.31 -3.38
N PHE A 320 -10.15 -15.56 -3.99
CA PHE A 320 -10.73 -14.32 -3.49
C PHE A 320 -12.25 -14.37 -3.68
#